data_AF-A0A1I1Y8Q9-F1
#
_entry.id   AF-A0A1I1Y8Q9-F1
#
_cell.length_a   1.000
_cell.length_b   1.000
_cell.length_c   1.000
_cell.angle_alpha   90.00
_cell.angle_beta   90.00
_cell.angle_gamma   90.00
#
_symmetry.space_group_name_H-M   'P 1'
#
loop_
_entity.id
_entity.type
_entity.pdbx_description
1 polymer ?
#
loop_
_entity_poly.entity_id
_entity_poly.type
_entity_poly.pdbx_seq_one_letter_code
_entity_poly.pdbx_strand_id
1 'polypeptide(L)'
;MFNKRLTAWAILLAAALLTAACNSSTDGQQTADPAPEEKAEDSDKTTETVTKQVEFPQEHLHKTDANDAVKMLQEALNRVGYDINPSGNYGEDTTWAVTDYQMQQDELPVTGIYDDETRGALQDTFENNETVEPGAGLEKSNTDVETLANPHEILALVNKENALPEGFEPLNLVVPEVRFPFEDFLPKKQMRQVAATAMEDMFEDADEAGLKLFAQSGYRSYDRQDAIFAANVQEHGEEAANNFSARPGESEHQTGLTMDVTSEDVNFQLTTDFGETDEGKWLKQNAADYGFIIRYPKGKESITQYQYEPWHLRYVGQQAATDIMEQGITLEEYLGES
;
A
#
# COMPACT_ATOMS: atom_id res chain seq x y z
N MET A 1 21.38 30.41 -32.14
CA MET A 1 21.87 29.73 -33.36
C MET A 1 21.51 28.25 -33.25
N PHE A 2 20.78 27.72 -34.24
CA PHE A 2 20.57 26.31 -34.64
C PHE A 2 20.15 25.26 -33.58
N ASN A 3 19.13 24.40 -33.78
CA ASN A 3 18.07 24.30 -34.79
C ASN A 3 17.07 23.23 -34.30
N LYS A 4 15.76 23.51 -34.35
CA LYS A 4 14.68 22.51 -34.19
C LYS A 4 14.56 21.67 -35.47
N ARG A 5 14.21 20.39 -35.34
CA ARG A 5 13.67 19.58 -36.47
C ARG A 5 12.34 18.96 -36.06
N LEU A 6 11.26 19.51 -36.63
CA LEU A 6 9.99 18.83 -36.82
C LEU A 6 10.08 17.94 -38.06
N THR A 7 9.46 16.77 -38.01
CA THR A 7 8.99 16.06 -39.21
C THR A 7 7.59 15.53 -38.97
N ALA A 8 6.62 16.19 -39.61
CA ALA A 8 5.26 15.71 -39.81
C ALA A 8 5.26 14.74 -41.00
N TRP A 9 4.49 13.65 -40.90
CA TRP A 9 4.15 12.81 -42.05
C TRP A 9 2.65 12.84 -42.29
N ALA A 10 2.31 13.11 -43.54
CA ALA A 10 0.95 13.29 -44.04
C ALA A 10 0.39 11.99 -44.62
N ILE A 11 -0.94 11.95 -44.53
CA ILE A 11 -1.92 10.97 -45.01
C ILE A 11 -1.77 10.66 -46.51
N LEU A 12 -1.98 9.39 -46.89
CA LEU A 12 -2.44 9.02 -48.23
C LEU A 12 -3.47 7.89 -48.16
N LEU A 13 -4.59 8.12 -48.84
CA LEU A 13 -5.84 7.37 -48.83
C LEU A 13 -6.13 6.98 -50.30
N ALA A 14 -6.36 5.69 -50.58
CA ALA A 14 -6.96 5.19 -51.83
C ALA A 14 -7.37 3.71 -51.61
N ALA A 15 -8.66 3.39 -51.45
CA ALA A 15 -9.68 3.16 -52.47
C ALA A 15 -9.75 1.69 -52.94
N ALA A 16 -10.92 1.09 -52.67
CA ALA A 16 -11.32 -0.28 -52.95
C ALA A 16 -11.62 -0.56 -54.43
N LEU A 17 -11.61 -1.84 -54.83
CA LEU A 17 -12.48 -2.40 -55.87
C LEU A 17 -12.54 -3.93 -55.79
N LEU A 18 -13.76 -4.46 -55.63
CA LEU A 18 -14.12 -5.86 -55.79
C LEU A 18 -14.03 -6.31 -57.24
N THR A 19 -13.69 -7.58 -57.47
CA THR A 19 -14.36 -8.43 -58.48
C THR A 19 -14.38 -9.89 -58.03
N ALA A 20 -15.58 -10.47 -58.03
CA ALA A 20 -15.85 -11.90 -57.96
C ALA A 20 -15.81 -12.52 -59.37
N ALA A 21 -15.43 -13.80 -59.49
CA ALA A 21 -15.86 -14.67 -60.58
C ALA A 21 -15.73 -16.16 -60.20
N CYS A 22 -16.80 -16.89 -60.53
CA CYS A 22 -17.08 -18.30 -60.28
C CYS A 22 -16.45 -19.25 -61.30
N ASN A 23 -16.34 -20.54 -60.94
CA ASN A 23 -16.74 -21.75 -61.71
C ASN A 23 -16.06 -22.99 -61.08
N SER A 24 -16.57 -24.22 -61.11
CA SER A 24 -17.79 -24.84 -61.64
C SER A 24 -17.84 -26.29 -61.11
N SER A 25 -19.06 -26.81 -61.03
CA SER A 25 -19.52 -28.12 -60.58
C SER A 25 -19.19 -29.30 -61.52
N THR A 26 -19.25 -30.53 -60.98
CA THR A 26 -19.91 -31.75 -61.55
C THR A 26 -19.92 -32.84 -60.45
N ASP A 27 -21.09 -33.23 -59.93
CA ASP A 27 -21.91 -34.42 -60.29
C ASP A 27 -21.16 -35.77 -60.15
N GLY A 28 -21.66 -36.81 -59.48
CA GLY A 28 -22.93 -37.04 -58.79
C GLY A 28 -23.04 -38.52 -58.38
N GLN A 29 -24.16 -38.81 -57.70
CA GLN A 29 -24.89 -40.09 -57.64
C GLN A 29 -24.74 -41.00 -56.40
N GLN A 30 -25.89 -41.58 -56.08
CA GLN A 30 -26.47 -41.94 -54.79
C GLN A 30 -26.96 -43.38 -54.89
N THR A 31 -26.74 -44.24 -53.90
CA THR A 31 -27.61 -45.40 -53.61
C THR A 31 -27.46 -45.96 -52.20
N ALA A 32 -28.57 -45.89 -51.44
CA ALA A 32 -29.18 -46.88 -50.54
C ALA A 32 -28.48 -47.40 -49.26
N ASP A 33 -29.16 -47.16 -48.13
CA ASP A 33 -29.04 -47.83 -46.82
C ASP A 33 -29.32 -49.34 -46.87
N PRO A 34 -28.75 -50.10 -45.90
CA PRO A 34 -29.59 -50.56 -44.78
C PRO A 34 -28.89 -50.44 -43.41
N ALA A 35 -29.69 -50.21 -42.37
CA ALA A 35 -29.30 -50.32 -40.94
C ALA A 35 -29.75 -51.68 -40.36
N PRO A 36 -29.40 -52.07 -39.11
CA PRO A 36 -28.30 -51.63 -38.23
C PRO A 36 -27.49 -52.82 -37.64
N GLU A 37 -26.21 -52.61 -37.30
CA GLU A 37 -25.52 -53.44 -36.30
C GLU A 37 -24.70 -52.57 -35.34
N GLU A 38 -25.01 -52.66 -34.04
CA GLU A 38 -24.22 -52.15 -32.93
C GLU A 38 -22.84 -52.84 -32.87
N LYS A 39 -21.76 -52.07 -32.78
CA LYS A 39 -20.76 -52.19 -31.70
C LYS A 39 -19.61 -51.20 -31.80
N ALA A 40 -19.34 -50.58 -30.65
CA ALA A 40 -18.09 -50.03 -30.15
C ALA A 40 -17.55 -48.76 -30.86
N GLU A 41 -17.96 -47.61 -30.33
CA GLU A 41 -17.27 -46.33 -30.49
C GLU A 41 -15.90 -46.39 -29.83
N ASP A 42 -14.87 -46.25 -30.66
CA ASP A 42 -13.62 -45.58 -30.35
C ASP A 42 -13.86 -44.09 -30.64
N SER A 43 -13.91 -43.25 -29.60
CA SER A 43 -13.94 -41.80 -29.75
C SER A 43 -13.05 -41.16 -28.70
N ASP A 44 -11.82 -40.94 -29.13
CA ASP A 44 -11.19 -39.63 -29.21
C ASP A 44 -11.17 -38.75 -27.96
N LYS A 45 -9.94 -38.43 -27.58
CA LYS A 45 -9.57 -37.47 -26.54
C LYS A 45 -10.07 -36.07 -26.92
N THR A 46 -11.22 -35.67 -26.41
CA THR A 46 -11.45 -34.27 -26.07
C THR A 46 -10.89 -34.02 -24.69
N THR A 47 -9.59 -33.72 -24.66
CA THR A 47 -8.95 -33.00 -23.56
C THR A 47 -9.65 -31.64 -23.49
N GLU A 48 -10.60 -31.49 -22.59
CA GLU A 48 -11.14 -30.19 -22.22
C GLU A 48 -10.00 -29.37 -21.62
N THR A 49 -9.32 -28.57 -22.44
CA THR A 49 -8.64 -27.37 -21.96
C THR A 49 -9.70 -26.39 -21.50
N VAL A 50 -10.20 -26.60 -20.28
CA VAL A 50 -10.82 -25.52 -19.50
C VAL A 50 -9.69 -24.59 -19.09
N THR A 51 -9.34 -23.65 -19.97
CA THR A 51 -8.68 -22.41 -19.53
C THR A 51 -9.68 -21.69 -18.63
N LYS A 52 -9.68 -22.02 -17.34
CA LYS A 52 -10.35 -21.20 -16.32
C LYS A 52 -9.68 -19.83 -16.43
N GLN A 53 -10.39 -18.84 -16.98
CA GLN A 53 -10.00 -17.45 -16.83
C GLN A 53 -9.75 -17.20 -15.34
N VAL A 54 -8.60 -16.62 -15.01
CA VAL A 54 -8.30 -16.22 -13.64
C VAL A 54 -9.11 -14.98 -13.37
N GLU A 55 -10.11 -15.10 -12.50
CA GLU A 55 -10.85 -13.96 -12.01
C GLU A 55 -10.05 -13.28 -10.89
N PHE A 56 -9.89 -11.97 -11.00
CA PHE A 56 -9.20 -11.14 -10.01
C PHE A 56 -10.23 -10.35 -9.20
N PRO A 57 -10.06 -10.22 -7.87
CA PRO A 57 -10.91 -9.37 -7.04
C PRO A 57 -10.95 -7.93 -7.56
N GLN A 58 -12.14 -7.33 -7.54
CA GLN A 58 -12.33 -5.92 -7.89
C GLN A 58 -12.23 -4.99 -6.68
N GLU A 59 -12.40 -5.54 -5.48
CA GLU A 59 -12.32 -4.82 -4.21
C GLU A 59 -10.85 -4.49 -3.86
N HIS A 60 -10.64 -3.41 -3.11
CA HIS A 60 -9.38 -3.15 -2.44
C HIS A 60 -9.32 -4.04 -1.20
N LEU A 61 -8.22 -4.77 -1.03
CA LEU A 61 -8.08 -5.77 0.03
C LEU A 61 -6.83 -5.50 0.86
N HIS A 62 -6.94 -5.59 2.17
CA HIS A 62 -5.86 -5.34 3.12
C HIS A 62 -5.93 -6.27 4.33
N LYS A 63 -5.00 -6.08 5.26
CA LYS A 63 -4.64 -7.04 6.31
C LYS A 63 -5.82 -7.54 7.18
N THR A 64 -6.83 -6.72 7.41
CA THR A 64 -7.97 -7.08 8.25
C THR A 64 -9.12 -7.74 7.48
N ASP A 65 -9.04 -7.86 6.17
CA ASP A 65 -10.13 -8.42 5.36
C ASP A 65 -10.19 -9.95 5.44
N ALA A 66 -11.41 -10.46 5.56
CA ALA A 66 -11.71 -11.89 5.58
C ALA A 66 -12.97 -12.21 4.75
N ASN A 67 -12.79 -12.52 3.47
CA ASN A 67 -13.88 -12.74 2.52
C ASN A 67 -13.45 -13.61 1.31
N ASP A 68 -14.40 -13.94 0.41
CA ASP A 68 -14.12 -14.75 -0.78
C ASP A 68 -13.19 -14.03 -1.79
N ALA A 69 -13.20 -12.69 -1.81
CA ALA A 69 -12.31 -11.90 -2.66
C ALA A 69 -10.83 -12.06 -2.23
N VAL A 70 -10.54 -12.11 -0.93
CA VAL A 70 -9.20 -12.46 -0.42
C VAL A 70 -8.78 -13.86 -0.89
N LYS A 71 -9.70 -14.83 -0.86
CA LYS A 71 -9.38 -16.18 -1.33
C LYS A 71 -9.02 -16.19 -2.82
N MET A 72 -9.75 -15.41 -3.63
CA MET A 72 -9.44 -15.24 -5.06
C MET A 72 -8.06 -14.60 -5.27
N LEU A 73 -7.69 -13.57 -4.48
CA LEU A 73 -6.34 -12.99 -4.50
C LEU A 73 -5.28 -14.04 -4.16
N GLN A 74 -5.48 -14.83 -3.11
CA GLN A 74 -4.54 -15.87 -2.70
C GLN A 74 -4.34 -16.92 -3.79
N GLU A 75 -5.41 -17.33 -4.47
CA GLU A 75 -5.33 -18.22 -5.62
C GLU A 75 -4.60 -17.58 -6.81
N ALA A 76 -4.74 -16.26 -7.02
CA ALA A 76 -4.02 -15.53 -8.07
C ALA A 76 -2.52 -15.42 -7.76
N LEU A 77 -2.15 -15.08 -6.52
CA LEU A 77 -0.75 -15.06 -6.07
C LEU A 77 -0.08 -16.43 -6.23
N ASN A 78 -0.77 -17.51 -5.87
CA ASN A 78 -0.24 -18.87 -6.07
C ASN A 78 0.01 -19.23 -7.54
N ARG A 79 -0.71 -18.62 -8.48
CA ARG A 79 -0.48 -18.86 -9.91
C ARG A 79 0.76 -18.18 -10.46
N VAL A 80 1.17 -17.05 -9.85
CA VAL A 80 2.38 -16.32 -10.29
C VAL A 80 3.65 -16.78 -9.56
N GLY A 81 3.55 -17.63 -8.53
CA GLY A 81 4.71 -18.30 -7.94
C GLY A 81 4.66 -18.49 -6.42
N TYR A 82 3.75 -17.84 -5.71
CA TYR A 82 3.64 -17.96 -4.26
C TYR A 82 3.10 -19.33 -3.82
N ASP A 83 3.32 -19.68 -2.55
CA ASP A 83 2.75 -20.85 -1.88
C ASP A 83 2.09 -20.42 -0.57
N ILE A 84 0.89 -19.86 -0.68
CA ILE A 84 0.07 -19.41 0.46
C ILE A 84 -1.26 -20.17 0.51
N ASN A 85 -1.78 -20.42 1.70
CA ASN A 85 -3.05 -21.11 1.88
C ASN A 85 -4.23 -20.21 1.52
N PRO A 86 -5.13 -20.56 0.56
CA PRO A 86 -6.30 -19.77 0.19
C PRO A 86 -7.42 -19.84 1.25
N SER A 87 -7.13 -19.28 2.42
CA SER A 87 -8.00 -19.29 3.60
C SER A 87 -9.16 -18.30 3.52
N GLY A 88 -9.06 -17.28 2.66
CA GLY A 88 -9.96 -16.14 2.62
C GLY A 88 -9.70 -15.11 3.72
N ASN A 89 -8.68 -15.31 4.57
CA ASN A 89 -8.18 -14.30 5.51
C ASN A 89 -6.89 -13.69 4.96
N TYR A 90 -6.80 -12.36 4.89
CA TYR A 90 -5.66 -11.68 4.28
C TYR A 90 -4.43 -11.91 5.16
N GLY A 91 -4.41 -11.36 6.38
CA GLY A 91 -3.43 -11.68 7.41
C GLY A 91 -1.96 -11.55 6.96
N GLU A 92 -1.05 -12.14 7.73
CA GLU A 92 0.39 -11.96 7.53
C GLU A 92 0.91 -12.57 6.22
N ASP A 93 0.50 -13.81 5.89
CA ASP A 93 1.01 -14.50 4.70
C ASP A 93 0.62 -13.81 3.40
N THR A 94 -0.61 -13.30 3.29
CA THR A 94 -1.05 -12.56 2.10
C THR A 94 -0.44 -11.17 2.08
N THR A 95 -0.34 -10.49 3.22
CA THR A 95 0.33 -9.18 3.31
C THR A 95 1.79 -9.28 2.89
N TRP A 96 2.51 -10.31 3.34
CA TRP A 96 3.87 -10.58 2.90
C TRP A 96 3.94 -10.82 1.38
N ALA A 97 3.10 -11.71 0.84
CA ALA A 97 3.12 -12.03 -0.59
C ALA A 97 2.81 -10.81 -1.47
N VAL A 98 1.84 -9.98 -1.09
CA VAL A 98 1.52 -8.75 -1.81
C VAL A 98 2.65 -7.73 -1.71
N THR A 99 3.25 -7.57 -0.53
CA THR A 99 4.37 -6.64 -0.33
C THR A 99 5.61 -7.07 -1.13
N ASP A 100 5.96 -8.35 -1.05
CA ASP A 100 7.06 -8.95 -1.82
C ASP A 100 6.81 -8.79 -3.33
N TYR A 101 5.58 -9.01 -3.78
CA TYR A 101 5.20 -8.82 -5.17
C TYR A 101 5.39 -7.36 -5.61
N GLN A 102 4.87 -6.40 -4.84
CA GLN A 102 5.00 -4.97 -5.12
C GLN A 102 6.47 -4.53 -5.18
N MET A 103 7.32 -5.04 -4.28
CA MET A 103 8.76 -4.73 -4.28
C MET A 103 9.50 -5.28 -5.51
N GLN A 104 8.94 -6.27 -6.20
CA GLN A 104 9.48 -6.80 -7.46
C GLN A 104 9.00 -6.02 -8.69
N GLN A 105 8.06 -5.08 -8.54
CA GLN A 105 7.58 -4.23 -9.63
C GLN A 105 8.19 -2.84 -9.54
N ASP A 106 8.71 -2.32 -10.66
CA ASP A 106 9.42 -1.03 -10.68
C ASP A 106 8.52 0.18 -10.36
N GLU A 107 7.21 0.10 -10.66
CA GLU A 107 6.29 1.24 -10.60
C GLU A 107 5.24 1.14 -9.48
N LEU A 108 5.18 0.04 -8.73
CA LEU A 108 4.13 -0.12 -7.72
C LEU A 108 4.48 0.53 -6.38
N PRO A 109 3.52 1.23 -5.74
CA PRO A 109 3.60 1.55 -4.34
C PRO A 109 3.67 0.26 -3.50
N VAL A 110 4.70 0.15 -2.66
CA VAL A 110 4.86 -0.98 -1.73
C VAL A 110 3.96 -0.73 -0.51
N THR A 111 2.69 -1.09 -0.57
CA THR A 111 1.72 -0.80 0.51
C THR A 111 1.37 -2.02 1.35
N GLY A 112 1.53 -3.23 0.80
CA GLY A 112 0.96 -4.45 1.35
C GLY A 112 -0.56 -4.56 1.14
N ILE A 113 -1.17 -3.61 0.44
CA ILE A 113 -2.59 -3.58 0.06
C ILE A 113 -2.72 -4.04 -1.39
N TYR A 114 -3.71 -4.88 -1.66
CA TYR A 114 -4.13 -5.19 -3.01
C TYR A 114 -5.13 -4.14 -3.49
N ASP A 115 -4.66 -3.24 -4.34
CA ASP A 115 -5.43 -2.15 -4.96
C ASP A 115 -5.52 -2.31 -6.48
N ASP A 116 -6.03 -1.29 -7.17
CA ASP A 116 -6.20 -1.31 -8.63
C ASP A 116 -4.87 -1.42 -9.38
N GLU A 117 -3.79 -0.80 -8.88
CA GLU A 117 -2.45 -0.85 -9.47
C GLU A 117 -1.84 -2.25 -9.31
N THR A 118 -1.90 -2.79 -8.08
CA THR A 118 -1.42 -4.14 -7.78
C THR A 118 -2.18 -5.19 -8.58
N ARG A 119 -3.51 -5.03 -8.72
CA ARG A 119 -4.34 -5.88 -9.58
C ARG A 119 -3.90 -5.83 -11.03
N GLY A 120 -3.71 -4.62 -11.59
CA GLY A 120 -3.28 -4.43 -12.97
C GLY A 120 -1.95 -5.11 -13.25
N ALA A 121 -0.95 -4.90 -12.39
CA ALA A 121 0.34 -5.56 -12.52
C ALA A 121 0.23 -7.08 -12.42
N LEU A 122 -0.58 -7.61 -11.49
CA LEU A 122 -0.75 -9.06 -11.31
C LEU A 122 -1.48 -9.69 -12.51
N GLN A 123 -2.42 -8.97 -13.11
CA GLN A 123 -3.06 -9.34 -14.38
C GLN A 123 -2.02 -9.40 -15.50
N ASP A 124 -1.19 -8.37 -15.66
CA ASP A 124 -0.16 -8.33 -16.70
C ASP A 124 0.86 -9.47 -16.54
N THR A 125 1.33 -9.74 -15.32
CA THR A 125 2.22 -10.88 -15.00
C THR A 125 1.58 -12.19 -15.45
N PHE A 126 0.29 -12.37 -15.14
CA PHE A 126 -0.45 -13.58 -15.51
C PHE A 126 -0.65 -13.69 -17.04
N GLU A 127 -1.05 -12.61 -17.71
CA GLU A 127 -1.29 -12.58 -19.16
C GLU A 127 -0.01 -12.82 -19.97
N ASN A 128 1.13 -12.36 -19.45
CA ASN A 128 2.44 -12.56 -20.06
C ASN A 128 3.07 -13.93 -19.74
N ASN A 129 2.40 -14.79 -18.96
CA ASN A 129 2.95 -16.07 -18.47
C ASN A 129 4.27 -15.88 -17.71
N GLU A 130 4.41 -14.76 -17.01
CA GLU A 130 5.55 -14.47 -16.16
C GLU A 130 5.33 -15.07 -14.77
N THR A 131 6.43 -15.31 -14.07
CA THR A 131 6.43 -15.78 -12.68
C THR A 131 7.28 -14.84 -11.86
N VAL A 132 6.88 -14.65 -10.61
CA VAL A 132 7.71 -13.96 -9.61
C VAL A 132 8.57 -14.96 -8.86
N GLU A 133 9.61 -14.46 -8.22
CA GLU A 133 10.47 -15.25 -7.34
C GLU A 133 10.08 -14.90 -5.89
N PRO A 134 9.29 -15.73 -5.19
CA PRO A 134 8.82 -15.40 -3.85
C PRO A 134 9.98 -15.11 -2.89
N GLY A 135 9.93 -13.94 -2.25
CA GLY A 135 10.95 -13.48 -1.32
C GLY A 135 12.11 -12.73 -1.97
N ALA A 136 12.10 -12.52 -3.29
CA ALA A 136 13.12 -11.71 -3.97
C ALA A 136 13.02 -10.21 -3.64
N GLY A 137 11.82 -9.72 -3.34
CA GLY A 137 11.59 -8.35 -2.86
C GLY A 137 11.71 -8.26 -1.34
N LEU A 138 10.95 -9.08 -0.63
CA LEU A 138 10.91 -9.15 0.84
C LEU A 138 11.13 -10.59 1.30
N GLU A 139 12.30 -10.88 1.87
CA GLU A 139 12.59 -12.18 2.45
C GLU A 139 11.53 -12.56 3.49
N LYS A 140 10.99 -13.78 3.39
CA LYS A 140 10.04 -14.27 4.40
C LYS A 140 10.79 -14.50 5.72
N SER A 141 10.43 -13.74 6.75
CA SER A 141 11.03 -13.89 8.07
C SER A 141 10.84 -15.32 8.57
N ASN A 142 11.96 -16.02 8.81
CA ASN A 142 12.00 -17.39 9.32
C ASN A 142 12.49 -17.44 10.78
N THR A 143 12.57 -16.29 11.45
CA THR A 143 13.23 -16.17 12.75
C THR A 143 12.24 -15.84 13.86
N ASP A 144 12.39 -16.49 15.01
CA ASP A 144 11.69 -16.19 16.29
C ASP A 144 12.07 -14.81 16.88
N VAL A 145 12.43 -13.83 16.06
CA VAL A 145 12.87 -12.50 16.49
C VAL A 145 11.64 -11.67 16.79
N GLU A 146 11.64 -10.98 17.94
CA GLU A 146 10.59 -10.06 18.41
C GLU A 146 10.55 -8.74 17.61
N THR A 147 10.67 -8.80 16.28
CA THR A 147 10.59 -7.63 15.38
C THR A 147 9.58 -7.89 14.28
N LEU A 148 8.99 -6.82 13.73
CA LEU A 148 8.02 -6.92 12.64
C LEU A 148 8.58 -7.67 11.43
N ALA A 149 7.86 -8.70 11.00
CA ALA A 149 8.22 -9.52 9.84
C ALA A 149 8.09 -8.76 8.52
N ASN A 150 7.09 -7.87 8.41
CA ASN A 150 6.88 -7.00 7.27
C ASN A 150 6.87 -5.53 7.70
N PRO A 151 8.04 -4.87 7.75
CA PRO A 151 8.11 -3.46 8.14
C PRO A 151 7.69 -2.49 7.02
N HIS A 152 7.41 -2.99 5.81
CA HIS A 152 7.07 -2.16 4.64
C HIS A 152 5.57 -1.96 4.42
N GLU A 153 4.71 -2.82 4.98
CA GLU A 153 3.25 -2.62 4.89
C GLU A 153 2.82 -1.31 5.58
N ILE A 154 1.79 -0.65 5.05
CA ILE A 154 1.33 0.63 5.62
C ILE A 154 0.57 0.47 6.93
N LEU A 155 0.07 -0.74 7.22
CA LEU A 155 -0.58 -1.09 8.48
C LEU A 155 0.37 -1.68 9.54
N ALA A 156 1.69 -1.64 9.30
CA ALA A 156 2.69 -2.07 10.28
C ALA A 156 2.46 -1.38 11.64
N LEU A 157 2.16 -2.17 12.67
CA LEU A 157 1.98 -1.66 14.03
C LEU A 157 3.36 -1.49 14.67
N VAL A 158 3.84 -0.25 14.75
CA VAL A 158 5.12 0.07 15.41
C VAL A 158 4.81 0.73 16.74
N ASN A 159 5.16 0.06 17.84
CA ASN A 159 4.97 0.55 19.19
C ASN A 159 5.97 -0.11 20.14
N LYS A 160 5.77 0.05 21.46
CA LYS A 160 6.69 -0.49 22.48
C LYS A 160 6.75 -2.02 22.55
N GLU A 161 5.82 -2.71 21.89
CA GLU A 161 5.73 -4.17 21.85
C GLU A 161 6.10 -4.73 20.47
N ASN A 162 6.16 -3.87 19.45
CA ASN A 162 6.38 -4.24 18.07
C ASN A 162 7.46 -3.34 17.46
N ALA A 163 8.71 -3.78 17.57
CA ALA A 163 9.84 -3.04 17.05
C ALA A 163 10.09 -3.35 15.56
N LEU A 164 10.53 -2.33 14.82
CA LEU A 164 11.12 -2.49 13.50
C LEU A 164 12.47 -3.22 13.60
N PRO A 165 12.86 -4.00 12.58
CA PRO A 165 14.18 -4.62 12.52
C PRO A 165 15.32 -3.59 12.63
N GLU A 166 16.42 -4.01 13.26
CA GLU A 166 17.65 -3.20 13.30
C GLU A 166 18.12 -2.90 11.86
N GLY A 167 18.45 -1.63 11.60
CA GLY A 167 18.87 -1.18 10.27
C GLY A 167 17.75 -1.03 9.24
N PHE A 168 16.48 -1.22 9.61
CA PHE A 168 15.36 -0.95 8.71
C PHE A 168 15.35 0.52 8.25
N GLU A 169 15.32 0.70 6.93
CA GLU A 169 15.09 1.98 6.26
C GLU A 169 13.92 1.83 5.28
N PRO A 170 12.96 2.76 5.28
CA PRO A 170 11.82 2.70 4.38
C PRO A 170 12.22 3.04 2.95
N LEU A 171 11.52 2.42 2.00
CA LEU A 171 11.68 2.70 0.56
C LEU A 171 11.06 4.05 0.19
N ASN A 172 11.56 4.66 -0.88
CA ASN A 172 10.94 5.79 -1.58
C ASN A 172 10.63 6.99 -0.66
N LEU A 173 11.61 7.37 0.18
CA LEU A 173 11.54 8.59 0.98
C LEU A 173 11.69 9.84 0.12
N VAL A 174 10.70 10.71 0.15
CA VAL A 174 10.66 11.99 -0.57
C VAL A 174 10.29 13.12 0.37
N VAL A 175 10.59 14.35 -0.02
CA VAL A 175 10.09 15.54 0.69
C VAL A 175 8.75 15.93 0.07
N PRO A 176 7.64 15.90 0.82
CA PRO A 176 6.35 16.37 0.31
C PRO A 176 6.41 17.86 -0.02
N GLU A 177 5.67 18.28 -1.04
CA GLU A 177 5.54 19.67 -1.50
C GLU A 177 4.60 20.49 -0.59
N VAL A 178 4.89 20.48 0.71
CA VAL A 178 4.11 21.18 1.75
C VAL A 178 4.96 22.20 2.50
N ARG A 179 4.31 23.08 3.27
CA ARG A 179 4.99 24.09 4.09
C ARG A 179 5.71 23.46 5.28
N PHE A 180 6.91 23.96 5.56
CA PHE A 180 7.68 23.69 6.78
C PHE A 180 8.06 25.02 7.45
N PRO A 181 8.19 25.10 8.78
CA PRO A 181 8.61 26.32 9.48
C PRO A 181 10.13 26.54 9.42
N PHE A 182 10.83 25.84 8.53
CA PHE A 182 12.28 25.90 8.32
C PHE A 182 12.63 25.55 6.87
N GLU A 183 13.69 26.16 6.35
CA GLU A 183 14.12 26.03 4.95
C GLU A 183 15.14 24.91 4.75
N ASP A 184 15.98 24.63 5.76
CA ASP A 184 17.07 23.67 5.65
C ASP A 184 16.57 22.27 5.29
N PHE A 185 17.27 21.62 4.37
CA PHE A 185 17.03 20.21 4.08
C PHE A 185 17.49 19.35 5.26
N LEU A 186 16.55 18.63 5.87
CA LEU A 186 16.78 17.72 6.98
C LEU A 186 16.04 16.40 6.69
N PRO A 187 16.56 15.23 7.12
CA PRO A 187 15.87 13.95 6.92
C PRO A 187 14.43 13.93 7.44
N LYS A 188 14.16 14.70 8.50
CA LYS A 188 12.81 14.89 9.06
C LYS A 188 11.82 15.63 8.14
N LYS A 189 12.24 16.11 6.97
CA LYS A 189 11.31 16.59 5.95
C LYS A 189 10.73 15.43 5.13
N GLN A 190 11.35 14.26 5.19
CA GLN A 190 11.01 13.17 4.30
C GLN A 190 9.89 12.30 4.87
N MET A 191 9.14 11.66 4.00
CA MET A 191 8.22 10.56 4.29
C MET A 191 8.12 9.67 3.05
N ARG A 192 7.51 8.50 3.15
CA ARG A 192 7.32 7.59 2.02
C ARG A 192 6.41 8.26 0.98
N GLN A 193 6.72 8.09 -0.31
CA GLN A 193 6.02 8.75 -1.42
C GLN A 193 4.49 8.63 -1.34
N VAL A 194 3.95 7.44 -1.03
CA VAL A 194 2.49 7.22 -0.92
C VAL A 194 1.84 8.14 0.13
N ALA A 195 2.51 8.34 1.26
CA ALA A 195 2.04 9.21 2.31
C ALA A 195 2.36 10.69 2.04
N ALA A 196 3.44 10.98 1.30
CA ALA A 196 3.78 12.33 0.86
C ALA A 196 2.71 12.90 -0.08
N THR A 197 2.31 12.14 -1.10
CA THR A 197 1.26 12.55 -2.05
C THR A 197 -0.07 12.78 -1.33
N ALA A 198 -0.47 11.87 -0.45
CA ALA A 198 -1.70 12.06 0.34
C ALA A 198 -1.62 13.30 1.26
N MET A 199 -0.44 13.61 1.79
CA MET A 199 -0.24 14.80 2.62
C MET A 199 -0.30 16.10 1.82
N GLU A 200 0.19 16.09 0.58
CA GLU A 200 0.10 17.22 -0.34
C GLU A 200 -1.37 17.57 -0.62
N ASP A 201 -2.19 16.57 -0.97
CA ASP A 201 -3.63 16.74 -1.18
C ASP A 201 -4.33 17.28 0.07
N MET A 202 -4.01 16.72 1.25
CA MET A 202 -4.57 17.18 2.53
C MET A 202 -4.20 18.63 2.85
N PHE A 203 -2.97 19.05 2.55
CA PHE A 203 -2.51 20.42 2.81
C PHE A 203 -3.10 21.42 1.81
N GLU A 204 -3.31 21.00 0.55
CA GLU A 204 -4.00 21.80 -0.47
C GLU A 204 -5.45 22.07 -0.05
N ASP A 205 -6.20 21.05 0.37
CA ASP A 205 -7.59 21.23 0.81
C ASP A 205 -7.71 22.03 2.11
N ALA A 206 -6.73 21.91 3.02
CA ALA A 206 -6.63 22.80 4.18
C ALA A 206 -6.44 24.26 3.75
N ASP A 207 -5.60 24.52 2.74
CA ASP A 207 -5.40 25.87 2.18
C ASP A 207 -6.67 26.43 1.55
N GLU A 208 -7.41 25.61 0.82
CA GLU A 208 -8.70 26.00 0.24
C GLU A 208 -9.73 26.35 1.34
N ALA A 209 -9.67 25.67 2.49
CA ALA A 209 -10.43 26.00 3.69
C ALA A 209 -9.91 27.25 4.42
N GLY A 210 -8.80 27.85 3.97
CA GLY A 210 -8.18 29.03 4.58
C GLY A 210 -7.34 28.72 5.83
N LEU A 211 -6.97 27.45 6.03
CA LEU A 211 -6.24 26.94 7.18
C LEU A 211 -4.80 26.63 6.77
N LYS A 212 -3.82 27.01 7.60
CA LYS A 212 -2.40 26.88 7.24
C LYS A 212 -1.69 25.86 8.09
N LEU A 213 -1.60 24.65 7.54
CA LEU A 213 -0.80 23.58 8.12
C LEU A 213 0.68 23.73 7.75
N PHE A 214 1.52 23.25 8.66
CA PHE A 214 2.96 23.16 8.50
C PHE A 214 3.43 21.76 8.94
N ALA A 215 4.16 21.07 8.07
CA ALA A 215 4.88 19.85 8.43
C ALA A 215 6.11 20.20 9.28
N GLN A 216 6.43 19.36 10.28
CA GLN A 216 7.46 19.67 11.27
C GLN A 216 8.50 18.55 11.45
N SER A 217 8.07 17.29 11.48
CA SER A 217 8.94 16.13 11.64
C SER A 217 8.33 14.84 11.07
N GLY A 218 8.84 14.39 9.94
CA GLY A 218 8.54 13.11 9.31
C GLY A 218 9.55 12.03 9.69
N TYR A 219 10.27 11.50 8.71
CA TYR A 219 11.20 10.38 8.85
C TYR A 219 12.30 10.62 9.87
N ARG A 220 12.56 9.59 10.67
CA ARG A 220 13.65 9.55 11.65
C ARG A 220 14.31 8.17 11.62
N SER A 221 15.60 8.12 11.29
CA SER A 221 16.34 6.85 11.26
C SER A 221 16.49 6.22 12.64
N TYR A 222 16.77 4.91 12.64
CA TYR A 222 17.07 4.14 13.84
C TYR A 222 18.16 4.80 14.69
N ASP A 223 19.33 5.09 14.10
CA ASP A 223 20.48 5.72 14.77
C ASP A 223 20.13 7.08 15.38
N ARG A 224 19.27 7.84 14.71
CA ARG A 224 18.81 9.12 15.24
C ARG A 224 17.92 8.92 16.47
N GLN A 225 17.04 7.93 16.42
CA GLN A 225 16.19 7.58 17.57
C GLN A 225 17.02 7.05 18.74
N ASP A 226 18.08 6.27 18.48
CA ASP A 226 19.04 5.82 19.51
C ASP A 226 19.74 6.98 20.20
N ALA A 227 20.26 7.94 19.42
CA ALA A 227 20.87 9.14 19.99
C ALA A 227 19.90 9.96 20.84
N ILE A 228 18.62 10.07 20.44
CA ILE A 228 17.57 10.76 21.20
C ILE A 228 17.27 10.01 22.51
N PHE A 229 17.05 8.70 22.43
CA PHE A 229 16.74 7.88 23.59
C PHE A 229 17.89 7.88 24.60
N ALA A 230 19.14 7.70 24.14
CA ALA A 230 20.33 7.74 24.98
C ALA A 230 20.50 9.09 25.70
N ALA A 231 20.22 10.21 25.02
CA ALA A 231 20.24 11.54 25.64
C ALA A 231 19.16 11.67 26.74
N ASN A 232 17.94 11.20 26.47
CA ASN A 232 16.84 11.20 27.44
C ASN A 232 17.15 10.31 28.66
N VAL A 233 17.76 9.14 28.44
CA VAL A 233 18.22 8.23 29.50
C VAL A 233 19.28 8.92 30.37
N GLN A 234 20.22 9.64 29.76
CA GLN A 234 21.26 10.37 30.48
C GLN A 234 20.69 11.48 31.37
N GLU A 235 19.63 12.16 30.91
CA GLU A 235 19.02 13.28 31.64
C GLU A 235 18.00 12.83 32.70
N HIS A 236 17.17 11.84 32.39
CA HIS A 236 15.98 11.49 33.19
C HIS A 236 16.03 10.06 33.77
N GLY A 237 16.96 9.22 33.34
CA GLY A 237 16.98 7.79 33.64
C GLY A 237 16.12 6.97 32.68
N GLU A 238 16.43 5.69 32.53
CA GLU A 238 15.84 4.84 31.49
C GLU A 238 14.34 4.64 31.64
N GLU A 239 13.87 4.33 32.85
CA GLU A 239 12.43 4.12 33.12
C GLU A 239 11.61 5.38 32.78
N ALA A 240 12.12 6.56 33.14
CA ALA A 240 11.45 7.81 32.82
C ALA A 240 11.49 8.11 31.31
N ALA A 241 12.66 7.95 30.68
CA ALA A 241 12.83 8.16 29.24
C ALA A 241 11.86 7.30 28.41
N ASN A 242 11.68 6.04 28.78
CA ASN A 242 10.80 5.10 28.09
C ASN A 242 9.29 5.45 28.18
N ASN A 243 8.91 6.39 29.05
CA ASN A 243 7.52 6.85 29.16
C ASN A 243 7.16 7.90 28.11
N PHE A 244 8.14 8.66 27.59
CA PHE A 244 7.89 9.77 26.66
C PHE A 244 8.77 9.72 25.39
N SER A 245 9.69 8.77 25.30
CA SER A 245 10.56 8.56 24.13
C SER A 245 10.54 7.09 23.75
N ALA A 246 10.21 6.79 22.49
CA ALA A 246 10.34 5.45 21.94
C ALA A 246 11.79 4.95 22.01
N ARG A 247 12.00 3.64 22.19
CA ARG A 247 13.30 3.02 21.94
C ARG A 247 13.58 2.97 20.43
N PRO A 248 14.84 2.78 20.02
CA PRO A 248 15.17 2.53 18.61
C PRO A 248 14.38 1.34 18.07
N GLY A 249 13.78 1.49 16.89
CA GLY A 249 12.88 0.50 16.31
C GLY A 249 11.40 0.64 16.73
N GLU A 250 11.10 1.30 17.85
CA GLU A 250 9.72 1.44 18.37
C GLU A 250 9.07 2.78 17.97
N SER A 251 9.74 3.62 17.18
CA SER A 251 9.22 4.91 16.73
C SER A 251 8.59 4.80 15.35
N GLU A 252 7.31 5.17 15.24
CA GLU A 252 6.63 5.18 13.93
C GLU A 252 7.28 6.13 12.92
N HIS A 253 7.99 7.17 13.35
CA HIS A 253 8.77 8.03 12.44
C HIS A 253 9.78 7.26 11.60
N GLN A 254 10.28 6.11 12.07
CA GLN A 254 11.21 5.29 11.29
C GLN A 254 10.53 4.60 10.09
N THR A 255 9.20 4.40 10.14
CA THR A 255 8.43 3.87 9.01
C THR A 255 8.38 4.83 7.82
N GLY A 256 8.60 6.13 8.06
CA GLY A 256 8.35 7.16 7.06
C GLY A 256 6.86 7.32 6.70
N LEU A 257 5.94 6.75 7.45
CA LEU A 257 4.48 6.91 7.28
C LEU A 257 3.89 7.95 8.24
N THR A 258 4.74 8.60 9.02
CA THR A 258 4.35 9.54 10.06
C THR A 258 4.83 10.94 9.71
N MET A 259 4.01 11.94 10.01
CA MET A 259 4.41 13.34 10.02
C MET A 259 3.80 14.06 11.21
N ASP A 260 4.65 14.71 12.00
CA ASP A 260 4.19 15.72 12.96
C ASP A 260 3.85 17.01 12.20
N VAL A 261 2.66 17.56 12.47
CA VAL A 261 2.17 18.81 11.86
C VAL A 261 1.84 19.87 12.91
N THR A 262 1.82 21.13 12.50
CA THR A 262 1.61 22.27 13.39
C THR A 262 0.97 23.44 12.64
N SER A 263 0.75 24.56 13.32
CA SER A 263 0.27 25.82 12.75
C SER A 263 0.93 27.05 13.39
N GLU A 264 0.73 28.21 12.76
CA GLU A 264 1.18 29.51 13.29
C GLU A 264 0.54 29.82 14.66
N ASP A 265 -0.71 29.39 14.89
CA ASP A 265 -1.49 29.66 16.10
C ASP A 265 -0.86 29.07 17.37
N VAL A 266 -0.07 28.00 17.23
CA VAL A 266 0.71 27.39 18.31
C VAL A 266 2.21 27.71 18.20
N ASN A 267 2.59 28.76 17.48
CA ASN A 267 3.97 29.15 17.24
C ASN A 267 4.85 28.00 16.70
N PHE A 268 4.27 27.15 15.84
CA PHE A 268 4.93 25.97 15.28
C PHE A 268 5.40 24.95 16.34
N GLN A 269 4.72 24.89 17.49
CA GLN A 269 5.02 23.92 18.54
C GLN A 269 4.19 22.64 18.34
N LEU A 270 4.78 21.51 18.72
CA LEU A 270 4.10 20.23 18.85
C LEU A 270 3.54 20.15 20.28
N THR A 271 2.30 20.58 20.44
CA THR A 271 1.64 20.71 21.76
C THR A 271 0.19 20.27 21.68
N THR A 272 -0.38 19.86 22.81
CA THR A 272 -1.80 19.47 22.87
C THR A 272 -2.74 20.59 22.48
N ASP A 273 -2.32 21.84 22.67
CA ASP A 273 -3.08 23.03 22.29
C ASP A 273 -3.31 23.12 20.77
N PHE A 274 -2.49 22.45 19.95
CA PHE A 274 -2.71 22.36 18.51
C PHE A 274 -4.09 21.76 18.18
N GLY A 275 -4.53 20.76 18.93
CA GLY A 275 -5.85 20.14 18.75
C GLY A 275 -7.04 21.08 19.02
N GLU A 276 -6.79 22.23 19.66
CA GLU A 276 -7.81 23.26 19.94
C GLU A 276 -7.82 24.39 18.90
N THR A 277 -6.83 24.46 18.01
CA THR A 277 -6.80 25.38 16.87
C THR A 277 -7.82 24.99 15.80
N ASP A 278 -8.09 25.89 14.86
CA ASP A 278 -8.98 25.58 13.74
C ASP A 278 -8.32 24.53 12.81
N GLU A 279 -6.99 24.59 12.60
CA GLU A 279 -6.22 23.58 11.88
C GLU A 279 -6.33 22.18 12.51
N GLY A 280 -6.10 22.07 13.82
CA GLY A 280 -6.14 20.79 14.52
C GLY A 280 -7.55 20.19 14.54
N LYS A 281 -8.58 21.02 14.69
CA LYS A 281 -9.99 20.58 14.60
C LYS A 281 -10.36 20.14 13.19
N TRP A 282 -9.84 20.80 12.17
CA TRP A 282 -10.04 20.43 10.77
C TRP A 282 -9.36 19.09 10.48
N LEU A 283 -8.11 18.89 10.91
CA LEU A 283 -7.42 17.60 10.75
C LEU A 283 -8.19 16.46 11.41
N LYS A 284 -8.68 16.66 12.64
CA LYS A 284 -9.48 15.64 13.32
C LYS A 284 -10.72 15.21 12.52
N GLN A 285 -11.27 16.09 11.68
CA GLN A 285 -12.46 15.83 10.87
C GLN A 285 -12.15 15.26 9.48
N ASN A 286 -11.01 15.65 8.88
CA ASN A 286 -10.74 15.40 7.46
C ASN A 286 -9.51 14.52 7.20
N ALA A 287 -8.62 14.29 8.18
CA ALA A 287 -7.38 13.52 7.96
C ALA A 287 -7.64 12.11 7.40
N ALA A 288 -8.75 11.50 7.81
CA ALA A 288 -9.16 10.17 7.36
C ALA A 288 -9.41 10.10 5.84
N ASP A 289 -9.93 11.19 5.25
CA ASP A 289 -10.24 11.28 3.83
C ASP A 289 -8.98 11.14 2.97
N TYR A 290 -7.80 11.43 3.54
CA TYR A 290 -6.49 11.30 2.89
C TYR A 290 -5.69 10.11 3.44
N GLY A 291 -6.31 9.22 4.22
CA GLY A 291 -5.62 8.04 4.75
C GLY A 291 -4.75 8.27 5.99
N PHE A 292 -4.93 9.40 6.68
CA PHE A 292 -4.25 9.69 7.94
C PHE A 292 -5.15 9.53 9.16
N ILE A 293 -4.57 9.03 10.25
CA ILE A 293 -5.20 9.00 11.57
C ILE A 293 -4.47 9.94 12.54
N ILE A 294 -5.20 10.45 13.53
CA ILE A 294 -4.59 11.00 14.74
C ILE A 294 -4.11 9.81 15.57
N ARG A 295 -2.82 9.48 15.49
CA ARG A 295 -2.28 8.20 15.97
C ARG A 295 -2.45 7.96 17.46
N TYR A 296 -2.33 9.03 18.25
CA TYR A 296 -2.42 9.01 19.70
C TYR A 296 -3.58 9.88 20.17
N PRO A 297 -4.83 9.36 20.12
CA PRO A 297 -6.01 10.11 20.51
C PRO A 297 -6.16 10.20 22.04
N LYS A 298 -6.87 11.24 22.50
CA LYS A 298 -7.12 11.50 23.92
C LYS A 298 -7.92 10.38 24.56
N GLY A 299 -7.48 9.91 25.74
CA GLY A 299 -8.18 8.88 26.50
C GLY A 299 -7.85 7.44 26.08
N LYS A 300 -6.88 7.25 25.18
CA LYS A 300 -6.39 5.93 24.73
C LYS A 300 -4.96 5.64 25.18
N GLU A 301 -4.44 6.40 26.15
CA GLU A 301 -3.06 6.29 26.63
C GLU A 301 -2.77 4.91 27.25
N SER A 302 -3.79 4.23 27.79
CA SER A 302 -3.63 2.87 28.32
C SER A 302 -3.44 1.79 27.25
N ILE A 303 -3.76 2.10 25.99
CA ILE A 303 -3.62 1.20 24.84
C ILE A 303 -2.36 1.58 24.07
N THR A 304 -2.26 2.84 23.65
CA THR A 304 -1.12 3.29 22.83
C THR A 304 0.18 3.43 23.61
N GLN A 305 0.09 3.61 24.95
CA GLN A 305 1.22 3.92 25.83
C GLN A 305 1.90 5.27 25.54
N TYR A 306 1.20 6.15 24.80
CA TYR A 306 1.57 7.54 24.51
C TYR A 306 0.46 8.47 24.98
N GLN A 307 0.84 9.68 25.37
CA GLN A 307 -0.11 10.76 25.69
C GLN A 307 -0.90 11.20 24.45
N TYR A 308 -1.92 12.04 24.64
CA TYR A 308 -2.61 12.67 23.52
C TYR A 308 -1.67 13.54 22.67
N GLU A 309 -1.57 13.24 21.37
CA GLU A 309 -0.73 13.97 20.41
C GLU A 309 -1.54 14.36 19.16
N PRO A 310 -2.30 15.47 19.18
CA PRO A 310 -3.10 15.91 18.03
C PRO A 310 -2.29 16.28 16.79
N TRP A 311 -0.98 16.46 16.95
CA TRP A 311 -0.06 16.81 15.87
C TRP A 311 0.47 15.57 15.11
N HIS A 312 0.39 14.38 15.70
CA HIS A 312 1.07 13.18 15.20
C HIS A 312 0.17 12.41 14.23
N LEU A 313 0.39 12.59 12.94
CA LEU A 313 -0.39 11.94 11.89
C LEU A 313 0.32 10.68 11.42
N ARG A 314 -0.42 9.57 11.35
CA ARG A 314 0.05 8.28 10.82
C ARG A 314 -0.76 7.91 9.58
N TYR A 315 -0.08 7.67 8.47
CA TYR A 315 -0.68 7.16 7.24
C TYR A 315 -0.93 5.66 7.35
N VAL A 316 -2.16 5.24 7.05
CA VAL A 316 -2.63 3.85 7.08
C VAL A 316 -3.45 3.47 5.84
N GLY A 317 -3.56 4.38 4.87
CA GLY A 317 -4.46 4.26 3.72
C GLY A 317 -5.89 4.67 4.06
N GLN A 318 -6.66 5.03 3.02
CA GLN A 318 -7.97 5.68 3.20
C GLN A 318 -8.97 4.80 3.96
N GLN A 319 -9.14 3.54 3.55
CA GLN A 319 -10.11 2.64 4.17
C GLN A 319 -9.87 2.47 5.69
N ALA A 320 -8.65 2.11 6.08
CA ALA A 320 -8.31 1.94 7.49
C ALA A 320 -8.41 3.25 8.27
N ALA A 321 -8.01 4.38 7.69
CA ALA A 321 -8.11 5.66 8.36
C ALA A 321 -9.57 6.07 8.61
N THR A 322 -10.44 5.87 7.62
CA THR A 322 -11.90 6.07 7.77
C THR A 322 -12.45 5.20 8.90
N ASP A 323 -12.20 3.90 8.86
CA ASP A 323 -12.70 2.97 9.88
C ASP A 323 -12.24 3.37 11.30
N ILE A 324 -10.94 3.68 11.45
CA ILE A 324 -10.33 4.04 12.74
C ILE A 324 -10.92 5.34 13.28
N MET A 325 -11.00 6.36 12.44
CA MET A 325 -11.40 7.71 12.86
C MET A 325 -12.91 7.80 13.11
N GLU A 326 -13.75 7.13 12.31
CA GLU A 326 -15.20 7.07 12.53
C GLU A 326 -15.58 6.32 13.81
N GLN A 327 -14.87 5.23 14.11
CA GLN A 327 -15.09 4.44 15.33
C GLN A 327 -14.44 5.06 16.57
N GLY A 328 -13.49 5.99 16.41
CA GLY A 328 -12.75 6.59 17.51
C GLY A 328 -11.84 5.57 18.22
N ILE A 329 -11.27 4.63 17.46
CA ILE A 329 -10.36 3.59 17.94
C ILE A 329 -8.91 3.91 17.59
N THR A 330 -8.00 3.09 18.06
CA THR A 330 -6.56 3.15 17.79
C THR A 330 -6.15 2.16 16.68
N LEU A 331 -4.93 2.28 16.16
CA LEU A 331 -4.39 1.29 15.23
C LEU A 331 -4.25 -0.09 15.89
N GLU A 332 -3.89 -0.13 17.17
CA GLU A 332 -3.87 -1.35 17.98
C GLU A 332 -5.25 -2.04 17.96
N GLU A 333 -6.30 -1.31 18.36
CA GLU A 333 -7.66 -1.84 18.39
C GLU A 333 -8.17 -2.27 17.01
N TYR A 334 -7.79 -1.55 15.95
CA TYR A 334 -8.15 -1.88 14.57
C TYR A 334 -7.57 -3.22 14.12
N LEU A 335 -6.31 -3.47 14.50
CA LEU A 335 -5.60 -4.71 14.17
C LEU A 335 -5.94 -5.85 15.14
N GLY A 336 -6.73 -5.58 16.19
CA GLY A 336 -7.11 -6.57 17.20
C GLY A 336 -6.05 -6.82 18.27
N GLU A 337 -5.07 -5.92 18.39
CA GLU A 337 -4.02 -5.95 19.41
C GLU A 337 -4.47 -5.15 20.65
N SER A 338 -4.01 -5.54 21.85
CA SER A 338 -4.56 -5.05 23.14
C SER A 338 -3.56 -4.36 24.04
#